data_AF-A0A4V0NDC2-F1
#
_entry.id   AF-A0A4V0NDC2-F1
#
_cell.length_a   1.000
_cell.length_b   1.000
_cell.length_c   1.000
_cell.angle_alpha   90.00
_cell.angle_beta   90.00
_cell.angle_gamma   90.00
#
_symmetry.space_group_name_H-M   'P 1'
#
loop_
_entity.id
_entity.type
_entity.pdbx_description
1 polymer ?
#
loop_
_entity_poly.entity_id
_entity_poly.type
_entity_poly.pdbx_seq_one_letter_code
_entity_poly.pdbx_strand_id
1 'polypeptide(L)'
;MLGERLAAALGAARDGAAGIESFAHLLGSRRVGPRGVALALPEVCEGSATLVAALESLSAAVRDGFAEPADPAAADAACAVLGHAGVEAARLTEELSRAAAGGGARGRGRGERGAAERGVDARQRLALEASVRRTARELSGALRLSELVIATLDLRPTPLDLVDVLRNWSAAPAEGRPVVRLMIVSQDSRANEVEGDVRAVSGLLELAVGMVSAAGVAGPHLSVSRRPDGRSTVRIAERDPRGGASAVALDVVLRDGGERAAAVARVVARRARIELAEAADGRAVTMTF
;
A
#
# COMPACT_ATOMS: atom_id res chain seq x y z
N MET A 1 12.61 23.47 -4.90
CA MET A 1 12.50 23.35 -3.43
C MET A 1 11.37 22.44 -2.95
N LEU A 2 10.09 22.67 -3.28
CA LEU A 2 8.99 21.78 -2.84
C LEU A 2 9.19 20.31 -3.27
N GLY A 3 9.51 20.09 -4.55
CA GLY A 3 9.77 18.74 -5.07
C GLY A 3 10.94 18.02 -4.39
N GLU A 4 12.00 18.75 -4.01
CA GLU A 4 13.16 18.19 -3.31
C GLU A 4 12.80 17.81 -1.86
N ARG A 5 12.05 18.67 -1.15
CA ARG A 5 11.57 18.38 0.21
C ARG A 5 10.66 17.14 0.22
N LEU A 6 9.73 17.07 -0.74
CA LEU A 6 8.81 15.94 -0.87
C LEU A 6 9.57 14.64 -1.20
N ALA A 7 10.51 14.68 -2.15
CA ALA A 7 11.33 13.53 -2.51
C ALA A 7 12.20 13.06 -1.35
N ALA A 8 12.81 13.97 -0.59
CA ALA A 8 13.61 13.65 0.59
C ALA A 8 12.77 13.01 1.71
N ALA A 9 11.60 13.58 2.02
CA ALA A 9 10.70 13.03 3.03
C ALA A 9 10.15 11.64 2.63
N LEU A 10 9.80 11.46 1.35
CA LEU A 10 9.39 10.16 0.82
C LEU A 10 10.52 9.13 0.88
N GLY A 11 11.74 9.53 0.53
CA GLY A 11 12.93 8.68 0.63
C GLY A 11 13.17 8.20 2.06
N ALA A 12 13.17 9.13 3.03
CA ALA A 12 13.33 8.79 4.43
C ALA A 12 12.23 7.83 4.95
N ALA A 13 10.99 8.03 4.53
CA ALA A 13 9.88 7.15 4.93
C ALA A 13 10.01 5.74 4.31
N ARG A 14 10.47 5.65 3.05
CA ARG A 14 10.75 4.36 2.38
C ARG A 14 11.90 3.61 3.05
N ASP A 15 12.98 4.30 3.38
CA ASP A 15 14.15 3.71 4.04
C ASP A 15 13.76 3.17 5.43
N GLY A 16 12.97 3.95 6.19
CA GLY A 16 12.43 3.50 7.48
C GLY A 16 11.53 2.28 7.34
N ALA A 17 10.61 2.26 6.36
CA ALA A 17 9.76 1.10 6.11
C ALA A 17 10.56 -0.15 5.68
N ALA A 18 11.58 0.02 4.85
CA ALA A 18 12.49 -1.06 4.45
C ALA A 18 13.30 -1.60 5.65
N GLY A 19 13.67 -0.74 6.60
CA GLY A 19 14.27 -1.15 7.88
C GLY A 19 13.35 -2.05 8.70
N ILE A 20 12.06 -1.69 8.82
CA ILE A 20 11.06 -2.52 9.51
C ILE A 20 10.85 -3.87 8.81
N GLU A 21 10.79 -3.89 7.47
CA GLU A 21 10.68 -5.14 6.70
C GLU A 21 11.93 -6.03 6.87
N SER A 22 13.11 -5.44 6.82
CA SER A 22 14.39 -6.13 7.08
C SER A 22 14.41 -6.75 8.48
N PHE A 23 13.89 -6.04 9.48
CA PHE A 23 13.76 -6.59 10.83
C PHE A 23 12.73 -7.73 10.90
N ALA A 24 11.63 -7.67 10.14
CA ALA A 24 10.69 -8.78 10.02
C ALA A 24 11.38 -10.05 9.50
N HIS A 25 12.24 -9.92 8.48
CA HIS A 25 13.04 -11.03 7.95
C HIS A 25 14.04 -11.58 8.99
N LEU A 26 14.69 -10.70 9.74
CA LEU A 26 15.58 -11.08 10.83
C LEU A 26 14.82 -11.89 11.90
N LEU A 27 13.63 -11.42 12.30
CA LEU A 27 12.78 -12.12 13.27
C LEU A 27 12.30 -13.48 12.77
N GLY A 28 12.01 -13.63 11.47
CA GLY A 28 11.64 -14.91 10.86
C GLY A 28 12.82 -15.86 10.61
N SER A 29 14.07 -15.38 10.69
CA SER A 29 15.26 -16.16 10.36
C SER A 29 15.63 -17.17 11.44
N ARG A 30 15.65 -18.47 11.08
CA ARG A 30 16.11 -19.55 11.98
C ARG A 30 17.59 -19.44 12.39
N ARG A 31 18.39 -18.65 11.64
CA ARG A 31 19.82 -18.45 11.91
C ARG A 31 20.08 -17.40 12.99
N VAL A 32 19.10 -16.55 13.27
CA VAL A 32 19.26 -15.46 14.25
C VAL A 32 18.67 -15.92 15.57
N GLY A 33 19.52 -16.14 16.57
CA GLY A 33 19.11 -16.52 17.92
C GLY A 33 18.57 -15.35 18.75
N PRO A 34 18.00 -15.62 19.93
CA PRO A 34 17.49 -14.60 20.87
C PRO A 34 18.44 -13.44 21.15
N ARG A 35 19.74 -13.73 21.25
CA ARG A 35 20.78 -12.72 21.48
C ARG A 35 20.97 -11.79 20.28
N GLY A 36 20.90 -12.31 19.05
CA GLY A 36 20.99 -11.50 17.85
C GLY A 36 19.82 -10.53 17.73
N VAL A 37 18.60 -11.00 18.07
CA VAL A 37 17.41 -10.13 18.14
C VAL A 37 17.59 -9.05 19.21
N ALA A 38 18.04 -9.42 20.41
CA ALA A 38 18.24 -8.47 21.50
C ALA A 38 19.27 -7.37 21.16
N LEU A 39 20.32 -7.70 20.40
CA LEU A 39 21.32 -6.74 19.95
C LEU A 39 20.78 -5.77 18.88
N ALA A 40 19.85 -6.22 18.03
CA ALA A 40 19.25 -5.38 16.99
C ALA A 40 18.14 -4.46 17.51
N LEU A 41 17.49 -4.81 18.62
CA LEU A 41 16.32 -4.08 19.14
C LEU A 41 16.55 -2.56 19.35
N PRO A 42 17.67 -2.09 19.93
CA PRO A 42 17.89 -0.65 20.13
C PRO A 42 17.93 0.13 18.81
N GLU A 43 18.66 -0.38 17.82
CA GLU A 43 18.79 0.26 16.50
C GLU A 43 17.44 0.30 15.78
N VAL A 44 16.66 -0.78 15.82
CA VAL A 44 15.33 -0.81 15.20
C VAL A 44 14.36 0.12 15.92
N CYS A 45 14.46 0.24 17.25
CA CYS A 45 13.65 1.17 18.03
C CYS A 45 13.97 2.63 17.70
N GLU A 46 15.24 2.97 17.53
CA GLU A 46 15.65 4.31 17.07
C GLU A 46 15.15 4.57 15.64
N GLY A 47 15.36 3.61 14.74
CA GLY A 47 14.89 3.70 13.35
C GLY A 47 13.37 3.83 13.24
N SER A 48 12.59 3.15 14.10
CA SER A 48 11.13 3.27 14.11
C SER A 48 10.67 4.65 14.60
N ALA A 49 11.39 5.25 15.57
CA ALA A 49 11.13 6.63 15.99
C ALA A 49 11.45 7.64 14.88
N THR A 50 12.57 7.46 14.17
CA THR A 50 12.91 8.28 13.00
C THR A 50 11.87 8.16 11.89
N LEU A 51 11.32 6.96 11.66
CA LEU A 51 10.24 6.75 10.69
C LEU A 51 8.98 7.55 11.04
N VAL A 52 8.60 7.64 12.31
CA VAL A 52 7.45 8.47 12.73
C VAL A 52 7.66 9.93 12.32
N ALA A 53 8.84 10.48 12.61
CA ALA A 53 9.19 11.85 12.22
C ALA A 53 9.24 12.02 10.68
N ALA A 54 9.71 11.01 9.94
CA ALA A 54 9.72 11.03 8.49
C ALA A 54 8.30 11.04 7.90
N LEU A 55 7.37 10.28 8.47
CA LEU A 55 5.96 10.27 8.05
C LEU A 55 5.27 11.62 8.33
N GLU A 56 5.56 12.25 9.46
CA GLU A 56 5.08 13.60 9.77
C GLU A 56 5.66 14.65 8.79
N SER A 57 6.95 14.56 8.49
CA SER A 57 7.61 15.42 7.50
C SER A 57 7.02 15.24 6.11
N LEU A 58 6.75 14.00 5.71
CA LEU A 58 6.10 13.68 4.45
C LEU A 58 4.67 14.23 4.40
N SER A 59 3.90 14.10 5.49
CA SER A 59 2.56 14.66 5.61
C SER A 59 2.56 16.18 5.45
N ALA A 60 3.50 16.88 6.10
CA ALA A 60 3.68 18.32 5.93
C ALA A 60 4.05 18.70 4.47
N ALA A 61 5.01 17.99 3.88
CA ALA A 61 5.43 18.24 2.49
C ALA A 61 4.29 17.98 1.48
N VAL A 62 3.44 16.98 1.73
CA VAL A 62 2.24 16.72 0.94
C VAL A 62 1.25 17.87 1.04
N ARG A 63 0.97 18.38 2.24
CA ARG A 63 0.08 19.56 2.41
C ARG A 63 0.61 20.77 1.66
N ASP A 64 1.91 21.05 1.78
CA ASP A 64 2.57 22.13 1.04
C ASP A 64 2.42 21.92 -0.48
N GLY A 65 2.51 20.67 -0.94
CA GLY A 65 2.42 20.33 -2.37
C GLY A 65 1.04 20.47 -2.99
N PHE A 66 -0.01 20.33 -2.20
CA PHE A 66 -1.40 20.54 -2.62
C PHE A 66 -1.95 21.91 -2.21
N ALA A 67 -1.10 22.82 -1.73
CA ALA A 67 -1.50 24.20 -1.46
C ALA A 67 -1.83 24.93 -2.78
N GLU A 68 -1.08 24.66 -3.84
CA GLU A 68 -1.26 25.25 -5.17
C GLU A 68 -1.06 24.16 -6.24
N PRO A 69 -2.11 23.67 -6.92
CA PRO A 69 -3.51 24.12 -6.87
C PRO A 69 -4.22 23.71 -5.58
N ALA A 70 -5.13 24.56 -5.09
CA ALA A 70 -5.93 24.33 -3.88
C ALA A 70 -6.83 23.09 -4.00
N ASP A 71 -6.30 21.93 -3.64
CA ASP A 71 -7.02 20.65 -3.60
C ASP A 71 -6.91 20.04 -2.18
N PRO A 72 -7.61 20.64 -1.19
CA PRO A 72 -7.51 20.22 0.21
C PRO A 72 -7.96 18.77 0.38
N ALA A 73 -8.93 18.30 -0.41
CA ALA A 73 -9.37 16.91 -0.37
C ALA A 73 -8.27 15.93 -0.78
N ALA A 74 -7.38 16.30 -1.71
CA ALA A 74 -6.23 15.46 -2.07
C ALA A 74 -5.19 15.41 -0.96
N ALA A 75 -4.87 16.59 -0.39
CA ALA A 75 -3.98 16.70 0.76
C ALA A 75 -4.50 15.87 1.94
N ASP A 76 -5.78 16.00 2.28
CA ASP A 76 -6.44 15.33 3.40
C ASP A 76 -6.44 13.81 3.22
N ALA A 77 -6.74 13.31 2.02
CA ALA A 77 -6.70 11.88 1.75
C ALA A 77 -5.29 11.29 1.95
N ALA A 78 -4.26 11.93 1.41
CA ALA A 78 -2.88 11.50 1.59
C ALA A 78 -2.42 11.64 3.07
N CYS A 79 -2.80 12.72 3.74
CA CYS A 79 -2.47 12.95 5.15
C CYS A 79 -3.18 11.95 6.07
N ALA A 80 -4.42 11.55 5.77
CA ALA A 80 -5.14 10.54 6.54
C ALA A 80 -4.46 9.17 6.45
N VAL A 81 -3.96 8.80 5.26
CA VAL A 81 -3.18 7.58 5.05
C VAL A 81 -1.86 7.63 5.84
N LEU A 82 -1.11 8.73 5.71
CA LEU A 82 0.17 8.91 6.42
C LEU A 82 -0.01 8.99 7.94
N GLY A 83 -1.07 9.64 8.41
CA GLY A 83 -1.39 9.75 9.83
C GLY A 83 -1.68 8.38 10.44
N HIS A 84 -2.41 7.51 9.75
CA HIS A 84 -2.60 6.14 10.21
C HIS A 84 -1.29 5.35 10.26
N ALA A 85 -0.46 5.44 9.21
CA ALA A 85 0.86 4.82 9.19
C ALA A 85 1.74 5.29 10.36
N GLY A 86 1.69 6.58 10.68
CA GLY A 86 2.38 7.16 11.83
C GLY A 86 1.92 6.58 13.17
N VAL A 87 0.60 6.39 13.35
CA VAL A 87 0.04 5.73 14.55
C VAL A 87 0.54 4.29 14.70
N GLU A 88 0.53 3.50 13.61
CA GLU A 88 1.02 2.12 13.65
C GLU A 88 2.54 2.05 13.89
N ALA A 89 3.32 2.98 13.33
CA ALA A 89 4.76 3.09 13.58
C ALA A 89 5.09 3.51 15.02
N ALA A 90 4.33 4.46 15.58
CA ALA A 90 4.48 4.89 16.98
C ALA A 90 4.15 3.73 17.93
N ARG A 91 3.04 3.02 17.68
CA ARG A 91 2.69 1.82 18.44
C ARG A 91 3.78 0.75 18.38
N LEU A 92 4.35 0.50 17.19
CA LEU A 92 5.47 -0.44 17.06
C LEU A 92 6.68 0.02 17.87
N THR A 93 7.01 1.31 17.83
CA THR A 93 8.11 1.91 18.61
C THR A 93 7.94 1.65 20.11
N GLU A 94 6.74 1.83 20.65
CA GLU A 94 6.43 1.52 22.05
C GLU A 94 6.54 0.02 22.38
N GLU A 95 6.11 -0.85 21.47
CA GLU A 95 6.23 -2.30 21.61
C GLU A 95 7.71 -2.77 21.60
N LEU A 96 8.53 -2.21 20.71
CA LEU A 96 9.97 -2.46 20.64
C LEU A 96 10.68 -1.94 21.89
N SER A 97 10.34 -0.73 22.35
CA SER A 97 10.89 -0.14 23.58
C SER A 97 10.60 -1.02 24.80
N ARG A 98 9.38 -1.54 24.92
CA ARG A 98 8.99 -2.47 26.01
C ARG A 98 9.75 -3.79 25.91
N ALA A 99 9.95 -4.32 24.71
CA ALA A 99 10.73 -5.54 24.51
C ALA A 99 12.20 -5.35 24.90
N ALA A 100 12.80 -4.21 24.53
CA ALA A 100 14.16 -3.85 24.90
C ALA A 100 14.34 -3.72 26.43
N ALA A 101 13.38 -3.09 27.12
CA ALA A 101 13.39 -2.95 28.58
C ALA A 101 13.09 -4.27 29.34
N GLY A 102 12.24 -5.13 28.77
CA GLY A 102 11.77 -6.36 29.40
C GLY A 102 12.81 -7.48 29.51
N GLY A 103 13.87 -7.45 28.70
CA GLY A 103 14.98 -8.41 28.74
C GLY A 103 15.80 -8.39 30.04
N GLY A 104 15.69 -7.32 30.85
CA GLY A 104 16.51 -7.15 32.06
C GLY A 104 15.87 -7.54 33.40
N ALA A 105 14.54 -7.72 33.49
CA ALA A 105 13.85 -7.38 34.75
C ALA A 105 13.28 -8.51 35.63
N ARG A 106 13.40 -9.81 35.32
CA ARG A 106 12.74 -10.88 36.14
C ARG A 106 13.63 -12.05 36.56
N GLY A 107 14.74 -11.78 37.23
CA GLY A 107 15.44 -12.82 38.00
C GLY A 107 16.03 -12.28 39.28
N ARG A 108 15.18 -12.02 40.28
CA ARG A 108 15.62 -11.97 41.68
C ARG A 108 15.76 -13.43 42.14
N GLY A 109 16.92 -14.02 41.92
CA GLY A 109 17.18 -15.43 42.23
C GLY A 109 18.62 -15.83 41.95
N ARG A 110 19.54 -15.35 42.79
CA ARG A 110 20.85 -15.93 43.14
C ARG A 110 21.63 -16.61 41.99
N GLY A 111 22.33 -15.80 41.19
CA GLY A 111 23.30 -16.25 40.19
C GLY A 111 23.68 -15.17 39.18
N GLU A 112 24.49 -14.19 39.60
CA GLU A 112 24.86 -12.97 38.83
C GLU A 112 25.65 -13.20 37.53
N ARG A 113 25.87 -14.44 37.08
CA ARG A 113 26.59 -14.73 35.82
C ARG A 113 25.68 -15.11 34.64
N GLY A 114 24.36 -15.23 34.82
CA GLY A 114 23.43 -15.63 33.74
C GLY A 114 22.38 -14.60 33.33
N ALA A 115 22.34 -13.42 33.95
CA ALA A 115 21.26 -12.45 33.74
C ALA A 115 21.39 -11.64 32.43
N ALA A 116 22.61 -11.40 31.96
CA ALA A 116 22.89 -10.71 30.69
C ALA A 116 22.62 -11.59 29.44
N GLU A 117 22.33 -12.88 29.62
CA GLU A 117 22.08 -13.84 28.53
C GLU A 117 20.60 -14.11 28.27
N ARG A 118 19.69 -13.49 29.04
CA ARG A 118 18.24 -13.63 28.80
C ARG A 118 17.81 -12.74 27.63
N GLY A 119 18.11 -13.22 26.43
CA GLY A 119 17.58 -12.67 25.19
C GLY A 119 16.06 -12.83 25.09
N VAL A 120 15.49 -12.32 24.01
CA VAL A 120 14.05 -12.38 23.71
C VAL A 120 13.59 -13.85 23.69
N ASP A 121 12.66 -14.22 24.57
CA ASP A 121 12.14 -15.59 24.59
C ASP A 121 11.32 -15.92 23.32
N ALA A 122 11.05 -17.20 23.08
CA ALA A 122 10.36 -17.63 21.86
C ALA A 122 8.96 -17.02 21.70
N ARG A 123 8.23 -16.81 22.81
CA ARG A 123 6.88 -16.23 22.78
C ARG A 123 6.93 -14.74 22.49
N GLN A 124 7.86 -14.02 23.11
CA GLN A 124 8.12 -12.61 22.85
C GLN A 124 8.55 -12.40 21.40
N ARG A 125 9.43 -13.26 20.87
CA ARG A 125 9.87 -13.21 19.49
C ARG A 125 8.70 -13.36 18.52
N LEU A 126 7.82 -14.34 18.73
CA LEU A 126 6.64 -14.54 17.88
C LEU A 126 5.67 -13.35 17.95
N ALA A 127 5.48 -12.77 19.14
CA ALA A 127 4.65 -11.58 19.32
C ALA A 127 5.23 -10.36 18.58
N LEU A 128 6.54 -10.13 18.71
CA LEU A 128 7.25 -9.08 17.99
C LEU A 128 7.17 -9.29 16.48
N GLU A 129 7.41 -10.52 16.01
CA GLU A 129 7.33 -10.86 14.59
C GLU A 129 5.94 -10.56 14.03
N ALA A 130 4.88 -10.96 14.73
CA ALA A 130 3.51 -10.67 14.30
C ALA A 130 3.24 -9.16 14.22
N SER A 131 3.71 -8.38 15.20
CA SER A 131 3.53 -6.94 15.22
C SER A 131 4.33 -6.24 14.11
N VAL A 132 5.62 -6.55 13.98
CA VAL A 132 6.51 -6.01 12.94
C VAL A 132 5.97 -6.33 11.55
N ARG A 133 5.53 -7.58 11.29
CA ARG A 133 4.93 -7.97 9.99
C ARG A 133 3.59 -7.26 9.72
N ARG A 134 2.80 -6.96 10.75
CA ARG A 134 1.58 -6.16 10.59
C ARG A 134 1.95 -4.74 10.20
N THR A 135 2.80 -4.07 10.98
CA THR A 135 3.22 -2.69 10.73
C THR A 135 3.92 -2.55 9.39
N ALA A 136 4.81 -3.47 9.00
CA ALA A 136 5.45 -3.46 7.68
C ALA A 136 4.44 -3.48 6.52
N ARG A 137 3.38 -4.29 6.65
CA ARG A 137 2.30 -4.35 5.64
C ARG A 137 1.50 -3.05 5.59
N GLU A 138 1.11 -2.52 6.74
CA GLU A 138 0.39 -1.23 6.82
C GLU A 138 1.22 -0.08 6.26
N LEU A 139 2.52 -0.01 6.57
CA LEU A 139 3.45 0.99 6.03
C LEU A 139 3.57 0.87 4.51
N SER A 140 3.74 -0.36 3.99
CA SER A 140 3.85 -0.59 2.54
C SER A 140 2.58 -0.16 1.80
N GLY A 141 1.40 -0.49 2.32
CA GLY A 141 0.12 -0.04 1.74
C GLY A 141 -0.03 1.47 1.81
N ALA A 142 0.21 2.06 2.98
CA ALA A 142 0.07 3.49 3.18
C ALA A 142 1.03 4.32 2.32
N LEU A 143 2.33 3.99 2.28
CA LEU A 143 3.29 4.69 1.44
C LEU A 143 2.91 4.62 -0.03
N ARG A 144 2.44 3.47 -0.49
CA ARG A 144 2.01 3.32 -1.88
C ARG A 144 0.78 4.16 -2.22
N LEU A 145 -0.23 4.16 -1.35
CA LEU A 145 -1.41 5.00 -1.50
C LEU A 145 -1.03 6.49 -1.53
N SER A 146 -0.14 6.92 -0.62
CA SER A 146 0.38 8.29 -0.60
C SER A 146 1.19 8.63 -1.86
N GLU A 147 2.04 7.72 -2.34
CA GLU A 147 2.79 7.88 -3.58
C GLU A 147 1.87 8.04 -4.79
N LEU A 148 0.76 7.29 -4.84
CA LEU A 148 -0.22 7.43 -5.90
C LEU A 148 -0.86 8.83 -5.89
N VAL A 149 -1.22 9.34 -4.71
CA VAL A 149 -1.72 10.72 -4.59
C VAL A 149 -0.64 11.72 -4.98
N ILE A 150 0.59 11.58 -4.48
CA ILE A 150 1.74 12.44 -4.80
C ILE A 150 2.03 12.45 -6.30
N ALA A 151 1.90 11.32 -6.99
CA ALA A 151 2.11 11.24 -8.43
C ALA A 151 1.16 12.15 -9.21
N THR A 152 -0.01 12.49 -8.64
CA THR A 152 -0.96 13.42 -9.26
C THR A 152 -0.55 14.89 -9.22
N LEU A 153 0.58 15.22 -8.58
CA LEU A 153 1.17 16.56 -8.61
C LEU A 153 1.88 16.85 -9.94
N ASP A 154 2.36 15.82 -10.65
CA ASP A 154 3.07 15.94 -11.93
C ASP A 154 2.54 14.90 -12.93
N LEU A 155 1.25 15.01 -13.26
CA LEU A 155 0.60 14.11 -14.23
C LEU A 155 1.14 14.38 -15.64
N ARG A 156 1.50 13.30 -16.33
CA ARG A 156 1.97 13.33 -17.72
C ARG A 156 1.09 12.42 -18.57
N PRO A 157 -0.05 12.92 -19.07
CA PRO A 157 -0.93 12.14 -19.94
C PRO A 157 -0.21 11.67 -21.19
N THR A 158 -0.36 10.39 -21.49
CA THR A 158 0.19 9.74 -22.68
C THR A 158 -0.85 8.77 -23.25
N PRO A 159 -0.82 8.43 -24.55
CA PRO A 159 -1.60 7.33 -25.08
C PRO A 159 -1.17 6.01 -24.42
N LEU A 160 -2.13 5.25 -23.92
CA LEU A 160 -1.93 3.96 -23.23
C LEU A 160 -2.81 2.89 -23.87
N ASP A 161 -2.28 1.67 -23.99
CA ASP A 161 -3.08 0.47 -24.19
C ASP A 161 -3.35 -0.16 -22.81
N LEU A 162 -4.63 -0.20 -22.40
CA LEU A 162 -5.06 -0.76 -21.13
C LEU A 162 -4.66 -2.23 -20.96
N VAL A 163 -4.61 -3.02 -22.03
CA VAL A 163 -4.20 -4.43 -21.96
C VAL A 163 -2.72 -4.52 -21.61
N ASP A 164 -1.88 -3.65 -22.18
CA ASP A 164 -0.45 -3.62 -21.86
C ASP A 164 -0.18 -3.09 -20.44
N VAL A 165 -0.94 -2.09 -19.99
CA VAL A 165 -0.92 -1.65 -18.59
C VAL A 165 -1.22 -2.81 -17.64
N LEU A 166 -2.27 -3.58 -17.94
CA LEU A 166 -2.68 -4.73 -17.12
C LEU A 166 -1.69 -5.89 -17.20
N ARG A 167 -1.09 -6.17 -18.36
CA ARG A 167 -0.02 -7.19 -18.48
C ARG A 167 1.19 -6.86 -17.62
N ASN A 168 1.54 -5.58 -17.51
CA ASN A 168 2.63 -5.13 -16.64
C ASN A 168 2.33 -5.32 -15.13
N TRP A 169 1.07 -5.57 -14.75
CA TRP A 169 0.74 -5.91 -13.37
C TRP A 169 1.07 -7.34 -12.98
N SER A 170 1.17 -8.26 -13.94
CA SER A 170 1.40 -9.66 -13.62
C SER A 170 2.79 -9.80 -13.00
N ALA A 171 2.83 -9.82 -11.68
CA ALA A 171 4.01 -10.13 -10.91
C ALA A 171 3.92 -11.58 -10.44
N ALA A 172 5.08 -12.21 -10.24
CA ALA A 172 5.12 -13.48 -9.54
C ALA A 172 4.42 -13.31 -8.17
N PRO A 173 3.56 -14.26 -7.76
CA PRO A 173 2.89 -14.19 -6.47
C PRO A 173 3.94 -14.05 -5.36
N ALA A 174 3.88 -12.93 -4.64
CA ALA A 174 4.70 -12.72 -3.44
C ALA A 174 4.07 -13.51 -2.28
N GLU A 175 4.90 -14.21 -1.50
CA GLU A 175 4.43 -15.03 -0.38
C GLU A 175 3.50 -14.25 0.56
N GLY A 176 2.32 -14.83 0.83
CA GLY A 176 1.38 -14.32 1.83
C GLY A 176 0.52 -13.13 1.41
N ARG A 177 0.53 -12.72 0.13
CA ARG A 177 -0.41 -11.70 -0.36
C ARG A 177 -1.59 -12.34 -1.11
N PRO A 178 -2.83 -11.84 -0.90
CA PRO A 178 -3.99 -12.35 -1.61
C PRO A 178 -3.83 -12.09 -3.12
N VAL A 179 -3.97 -13.14 -3.91
CA VAL A 179 -3.96 -13.06 -5.37
C VAL A 179 -5.39 -13.24 -5.86
N VAL A 180 -5.80 -12.35 -6.76
CA VAL A 180 -7.09 -12.42 -7.42
C VAL A 180 -6.89 -12.62 -8.90
N ARG A 181 -7.63 -13.59 -9.44
CA ARG A 181 -7.69 -13.84 -10.87
C ARG A 181 -8.61 -12.82 -11.53
N LEU A 182 -8.02 -11.84 -12.21
CA LEU A 182 -8.71 -10.84 -13.01
C LEU A 182 -8.92 -11.39 -14.42
N MET A 183 -10.16 -11.36 -14.90
CA MET A 183 -10.51 -11.73 -16.26
C MET A 183 -10.74 -10.48 -17.10
N ILE A 184 -10.01 -10.32 -18.21
CA ILE A 184 -10.12 -9.15 -19.09
C ILE A 184 -10.94 -9.51 -20.33
N VAL A 185 -12.01 -8.75 -20.59
CA VAL A 185 -12.78 -8.83 -21.82
C VAL A 185 -12.82 -7.48 -22.49
N SER A 186 -12.34 -7.44 -23.73
CA SER A 186 -12.43 -6.28 -24.62
C SER A 186 -13.19 -6.70 -25.88
N GLN A 187 -14.30 -6.03 -26.16
CA GLN A 187 -15.12 -6.32 -27.35
C GLN A 187 -14.65 -5.53 -28.58
N ASP A 188 -13.89 -4.45 -28.36
CA ASP A 188 -13.34 -3.57 -29.38
C ASP A 188 -11.90 -3.20 -29.00
N SER A 189 -10.93 -3.59 -29.83
CA SER A 189 -9.51 -3.26 -29.60
C SER A 189 -9.28 -1.76 -29.43
N ARG A 190 -10.10 -0.91 -30.08
CA ARG A 190 -10.01 0.56 -29.97
C ARG A 190 -10.52 1.08 -28.62
N ALA A 191 -11.29 0.29 -27.88
CA ALA A 191 -11.71 0.66 -26.53
C ALA A 191 -10.57 0.57 -25.51
N ASN A 192 -9.47 -0.13 -25.85
CA ASN A 192 -8.31 -0.28 -24.97
C ASN A 192 -7.37 0.93 -25.03
N GLU A 193 -7.48 1.77 -26.07
CA GLU A 193 -6.69 2.98 -26.21
C GLU A 193 -7.29 4.09 -25.34
N VAL A 194 -6.52 4.60 -24.38
CA VAL A 194 -6.90 5.70 -23.49
C VAL A 194 -5.79 6.74 -23.39
N GLU A 195 -6.14 7.99 -23.11
CA GLU A 195 -5.16 9.01 -22.76
C GLU A 195 -5.10 9.15 -21.24
N GLY A 196 -3.91 8.99 -20.66
CA GLY A 196 -3.75 9.09 -19.22
C GLY A 196 -2.30 8.96 -18.75
N ASP A 197 -2.06 9.36 -17.50
CA ASP A 197 -0.79 9.09 -16.85
C ASP A 197 -0.74 7.63 -16.39
N VAL A 198 0.27 6.87 -16.83
CA VAL A 198 0.38 5.44 -16.57
C VAL A 198 0.34 5.10 -15.07
N ARG A 199 0.90 5.96 -14.20
CA ARG A 199 0.92 5.72 -12.75
C ARG A 199 -0.46 5.92 -12.15
N ALA A 200 -1.17 6.97 -12.58
CA ALA A 200 -2.54 7.23 -12.12
C ALA A 200 -3.50 6.14 -12.62
N VAL A 201 -3.47 5.80 -13.91
CA VAL A 201 -4.34 4.78 -14.50
C VAL A 201 -4.09 3.40 -13.89
N SER A 202 -2.82 2.97 -13.81
CA SER A 202 -2.44 1.72 -13.18
C SER A 202 -2.81 1.68 -11.69
N GLY A 203 -2.57 2.77 -10.94
CA GLY A 203 -2.93 2.80 -9.53
C GLY A 203 -4.44 2.73 -9.32
N LEU A 204 -5.23 3.46 -10.11
CA LEU A 204 -6.69 3.47 -10.02
C LEU A 204 -7.31 2.12 -10.34
N LEU A 205 -6.87 1.50 -11.43
CA LEU A 205 -7.35 0.18 -11.80
C LEU A 205 -7.08 -0.81 -10.64
N GLU A 206 -5.91 -0.76 -10.01
CA GLU A 206 -5.59 -1.68 -8.91
C GLU A 206 -6.45 -1.43 -7.67
N LEU A 207 -6.63 -0.16 -7.29
CA LEU A 207 -7.52 0.20 -6.19
C LEU A 207 -8.96 -0.22 -6.47
N ALA A 208 -9.43 -0.06 -7.71
CA ALA A 208 -10.77 -0.48 -8.11
C ALA A 208 -10.95 -2.01 -7.99
N VAL A 209 -9.96 -2.82 -8.36
CA VAL A 209 -9.98 -4.27 -8.09
C VAL A 209 -10.03 -4.54 -6.59
N GLY A 210 -9.19 -3.86 -5.80
CA GLY A 210 -9.16 -3.98 -4.34
C GLY A 210 -10.50 -3.64 -3.67
N MET A 211 -11.16 -2.56 -4.10
CA MET A 211 -12.47 -2.13 -3.62
C MET A 211 -13.55 -3.17 -3.90
N VAL A 212 -13.61 -3.68 -5.14
CA VAL A 212 -14.59 -4.70 -5.54
C VAL A 212 -14.35 -6.02 -4.79
N SER A 213 -13.10 -6.41 -4.58
CA SER A 213 -12.76 -7.58 -3.77
C SER A 213 -13.07 -7.41 -2.29
N ALA A 214 -12.89 -6.21 -1.72
CA ALA A 214 -13.28 -5.91 -0.34
C ALA A 214 -14.80 -6.00 -0.14
N ALA A 215 -15.60 -5.75 -1.19
CA ALA A 215 -17.05 -5.98 -1.20
C ALA A 215 -17.45 -7.47 -1.37
N GLY A 216 -16.50 -8.40 -1.29
CA GLY A 216 -16.73 -9.84 -1.31
C GLY A 216 -16.80 -10.47 -2.71
N VAL A 217 -16.32 -9.79 -3.74
CA VAL A 217 -16.23 -10.37 -5.09
C VAL A 217 -14.92 -11.16 -5.22
N ALA A 218 -15.01 -12.49 -5.24
CA ALA A 218 -13.86 -13.40 -5.26
C ALA A 218 -13.14 -13.48 -6.62
N GLY A 219 -13.83 -13.13 -7.71
CA GLY A 219 -13.30 -13.16 -9.08
C GLY A 219 -13.76 -11.94 -9.88
N PRO A 220 -13.26 -10.73 -9.55
CA PRO A 220 -13.57 -9.53 -10.31
C PRO A 220 -13.20 -9.72 -11.78
N HIS A 221 -14.08 -9.21 -12.62
CA HIS A 221 -14.01 -9.23 -14.06
C HIS A 221 -13.88 -7.79 -14.56
N LEU A 222 -12.88 -7.55 -15.38
CA LEU A 222 -12.63 -6.26 -16.01
C LEU A 222 -13.13 -6.32 -17.45
N SER A 223 -14.14 -5.51 -17.76
CA SER A 223 -14.63 -5.30 -19.12
C SER A 223 -14.27 -3.91 -19.60
N VAL A 224 -13.72 -3.83 -20.80
CA VAL A 224 -13.46 -2.57 -21.50
C VAL A 224 -14.44 -2.42 -22.65
N SER A 225 -15.11 -1.26 -22.72
CA SER A 225 -16.05 -0.93 -23.78
C SER A 225 -15.91 0.52 -24.21
N ARG A 226 -16.35 0.83 -25.43
CA ARG A 226 -16.38 2.20 -25.95
C ARG A 226 -17.78 2.76 -25.87
N ARG A 227 -17.93 3.96 -25.32
CA ARG A 227 -19.20 4.69 -25.27
C ARG A 227 -19.52 5.32 -26.64
N PRO A 228 -20.79 5.64 -26.93
CA PRO A 228 -21.17 6.33 -28.17
C PRO A 228 -20.52 7.70 -28.35
N ASP A 229 -20.11 8.34 -27.26
CA ASP A 229 -19.36 9.62 -27.26
C ASP A 229 -17.86 9.44 -27.58
N GLY A 230 -17.42 8.21 -27.85
CA GLY A 230 -16.06 7.89 -28.24
C GLY A 230 -15.11 7.61 -27.07
N ARG A 231 -15.54 7.83 -25.83
CA ARG A 231 -14.76 7.58 -24.61
C ARG A 231 -14.67 6.10 -24.26
N SER A 232 -13.61 5.74 -23.56
CA SER A 232 -13.36 4.36 -23.14
C SER A 232 -13.86 4.18 -21.71
N THR A 233 -14.56 3.08 -21.46
CA THR A 233 -15.09 2.73 -20.13
C THR A 233 -14.51 1.41 -19.69
N VAL A 234 -13.92 1.42 -18.49
CA VAL A 234 -13.48 0.22 -17.80
C VAL A 234 -14.44 -0.05 -16.66
N ARG A 235 -15.06 -1.23 -16.66
CA ARG A 235 -15.93 -1.69 -15.59
C ARG A 235 -15.31 -2.91 -14.92
N ILE A 236 -15.18 -2.87 -13.61
CA ILE A 236 -14.71 -3.97 -12.76
C ILE A 236 -15.89 -4.41 -11.90
N ALA A 237 -16.33 -5.65 -12.03
CA ALA A 237 -17.49 -6.19 -11.30
C ALA A 237 -17.42 -7.72 -11.17
N GLU A 238 -18.35 -8.34 -10.47
CA GLU A 238 -18.52 -9.80 -10.52
C GLU A 238 -18.80 -10.28 -11.96
N ARG A 239 -18.20 -11.42 -12.33
CA ARG A 239 -18.35 -11.99 -13.67
C ARG A 239 -19.81 -12.35 -13.94
N ASP A 240 -20.37 -11.86 -15.06
CA ASP A 240 -21.63 -12.39 -15.57
C ASP A 240 -21.38 -13.81 -16.14
N PRO A 241 -22.05 -14.85 -15.60
CA PRO A 241 -21.88 -16.23 -16.08
C PRO A 241 -22.27 -16.41 -17.56
N ARG A 242 -23.02 -15.49 -18.16
CA ARG A 242 -23.42 -15.53 -19.58
C ARG A 242 -22.39 -14.88 -20.52
N GLY A 243 -21.34 -14.26 -19.99
CA GLY A 243 -20.28 -13.61 -20.76
C GLY A 243 -19.38 -14.63 -21.46
N GLY A 244 -19.69 -14.93 -22.72
CA GLY A 244 -18.83 -15.70 -23.63
C GLY A 244 -17.86 -14.78 -24.35
N ALA A 245 -16.61 -14.69 -23.87
CA ALA A 245 -15.53 -14.04 -24.58
C ALA A 245 -14.17 -14.67 -24.24
N SER A 246 -13.21 -14.53 -25.16
CA SER A 246 -11.80 -14.82 -24.90
C SER A 246 -11.32 -13.90 -23.79
N ALA A 247 -10.94 -14.47 -22.65
CA ALA A 247 -10.58 -13.72 -21.48
C ALA A 247 -9.15 -14.03 -21.07
N VAL A 248 -8.33 -12.98 -20.92
CA VAL A 248 -6.99 -13.09 -20.36
C VAL A 248 -7.14 -13.16 -18.84
N ALA A 249 -6.62 -14.23 -18.25
CA ALA A 249 -6.52 -14.36 -16.81
C ALA A 249 -5.22 -13.75 -16.33
N LEU A 250 -5.30 -12.80 -15.41
CA LEU A 250 -4.16 -12.21 -14.74
C LEU A 250 -4.25 -12.45 -13.24
N ASP A 251 -3.14 -12.86 -12.65
CA ASP A 251 -3.01 -12.95 -11.20
C ASP A 251 -2.57 -11.58 -10.67
N VAL A 252 -3.49 -10.91 -9.97
CA VAL A 252 -3.28 -9.57 -9.40
C VAL A 252 -3.16 -9.69 -7.89
N VAL A 253 -2.06 -9.20 -7.35
CA VAL A 253 -1.86 -9.15 -5.90
C VAL A 253 -2.72 -8.02 -5.33
N LEU A 254 -3.79 -8.36 -4.61
CA LEU A 254 -4.60 -7.37 -3.88
C LEU A 254 -3.78 -6.80 -2.73
N ARG A 255 -3.76 -5.47 -2.61
CA ARG A 255 -2.95 -4.79 -1.59
C ARG A 255 -3.79 -3.95 -0.64
N ASP A 256 -4.77 -3.20 -1.16
CA ASP A 256 -5.66 -2.37 -0.35
C ASP A 256 -7.06 -2.28 -0.98
N GLY A 257 -8.11 -2.31 -0.15
CA GLY A 257 -9.52 -2.20 -0.60
C GLY A 257 -10.46 -1.52 0.40
N GLY A 258 -9.94 -0.98 1.50
CA GLY A 258 -10.75 -0.31 2.52
C GLY A 258 -11.13 1.12 2.18
N GLU A 259 -11.80 1.80 3.11
CA GLU A 259 -12.29 3.19 2.92
C GLU A 259 -11.20 4.18 2.52
N ARG A 260 -9.98 4.03 3.06
CA ARG A 260 -8.81 4.86 2.68
C ARG A 260 -8.43 4.69 1.21
N ALA A 261 -8.45 3.45 0.71
CA ALA A 261 -8.16 3.16 -0.69
C ALA A 261 -9.22 3.79 -1.61
N ALA A 262 -10.50 3.70 -1.23
CA ALA A 262 -11.58 4.36 -1.96
C ALA A 262 -11.45 5.89 -1.97
N ALA A 263 -11.13 6.50 -0.83
CA ALA A 263 -10.89 7.95 -0.75
C ALA A 263 -9.73 8.39 -1.65
N VAL A 264 -8.61 7.66 -1.64
CA VAL A 264 -7.47 7.88 -2.53
C VAL A 264 -7.89 7.70 -3.99
N ALA A 265 -8.63 6.64 -4.33
CA ALA A 265 -9.09 6.41 -5.70
C ALA A 265 -9.92 7.58 -6.23
N ARG A 266 -10.85 8.12 -5.45
CA ARG A 266 -11.66 9.28 -5.86
C ARG A 266 -10.82 10.53 -6.11
N VAL A 267 -9.85 10.80 -5.24
CA VAL A 267 -8.91 11.92 -5.41
C VAL A 267 -8.09 11.76 -6.69
N VAL A 268 -7.49 10.58 -6.87
CA VAL A 268 -6.61 10.30 -8.00
C VAL A 268 -7.40 10.37 -9.31
N ALA A 269 -8.60 9.80 -9.35
CA ALA A 269 -9.49 9.86 -10.50
C ALA A 269 -9.85 11.31 -10.86
N ARG A 270 -10.30 12.11 -9.87
CA ARG A 270 -10.62 13.53 -10.09
C ARG A 270 -9.43 14.29 -10.67
N ARG A 271 -8.24 14.14 -10.10
CA ARG A 271 -7.04 14.85 -10.56
C ARG A 271 -6.56 14.39 -11.93
N ALA A 272 -6.69 13.10 -12.21
CA ALA A 272 -6.42 12.51 -13.51
C ALA A 272 -7.54 12.74 -14.55
N ARG A 273 -8.62 13.45 -14.18
CA ARG A 273 -9.81 13.70 -15.02
C ARG A 273 -10.51 12.41 -15.50
N ILE A 274 -10.46 11.37 -14.68
CA ILE A 274 -11.14 10.10 -14.90
C ILE A 274 -12.45 10.12 -14.11
N GLU A 275 -13.58 9.84 -14.77
CA GLU A 275 -14.85 9.70 -14.09
C GLU A 275 -14.88 8.35 -13.35
N LEU A 276 -14.91 8.37 -12.02
CA LEU A 276 -15.00 7.18 -11.18
C LEU A 276 -16.40 7.07 -10.57
N ALA A 277 -17.08 5.95 -10.82
CA ALA A 277 -18.38 5.63 -10.24
C ALA A 277 -18.34 4.28 -9.52
N GLU A 278 -18.74 4.28 -8.24
CA GLU A 278 -18.89 3.09 -7.41
C GLU A 278 -20.36 2.68 -7.38
N ALA A 279 -20.67 1.39 -7.53
CA ALA A 279 -22.01 0.87 -7.27
C ALA A 279 -22.35 1.00 -5.77
N ALA A 280 -23.64 1.12 -5.46
CA ALA A 280 -24.10 1.32 -4.07
C ALA A 280 -23.70 0.18 -3.12
N ASP A 281 -23.51 -1.03 -3.65
CA ASP A 281 -23.07 -2.21 -2.91
C ASP A 281 -21.53 -2.39 -2.90
N GLY A 282 -20.78 -1.49 -3.55
CA GLY A 282 -19.34 -1.58 -3.72
C GLY A 282 -18.86 -2.73 -4.63
N ARG A 283 -19.77 -3.53 -5.19
CA ARG A 283 -19.44 -4.74 -5.98
C ARG A 283 -19.14 -4.44 -7.44
N ALA A 284 -19.22 -3.18 -7.84
CA ALA A 284 -18.77 -2.72 -9.15
C ALA A 284 -18.15 -1.33 -9.09
N VAL A 285 -17.10 -1.13 -9.86
CA VAL A 285 -16.45 0.17 -10.09
C VAL A 285 -16.38 0.41 -11.59
N THR A 286 -16.73 1.62 -12.02
CA THR A 286 -16.69 2.04 -13.42
C THR A 286 -15.80 3.28 -13.54
N MET A 287 -14.86 3.24 -14.48
CA MET A 287 -13.97 4.34 -14.83
C MET A 287 -14.24 4.75 -16.29
N THR A 288 -14.44 6.03 -16.54
CA THR A 288 -14.51 6.58 -17.91
C THR A 288 -13.31 7.49 -18.15
N PHE A 289 -12.58 7.21 -19.24
CA PHE A 289 -11.42 7.94 -19.72
C PHE A 289 -11.83 8.82 -20.91
#